data_AF-A0A8B8AVE6-F1
#
_entry.id   AF-A0A8B8AVE6-F1
#
_cell.length_a   1.000
_cell.length_b   1.000
_cell.length_c   1.000
_cell.angle_alpha   90.00
_cell.angle_beta   90.00
_cell.angle_gamma   90.00
#
_symmetry.space_group_name_H-M   'P 1'
#
loop_
_entity.id
_entity.type
_entity.pdbx_description
1 polymer ?
#
loop_
_entity_poly.entity_id
_entity_poly.type
_entity_poly.pdbx_seq_one_letter_code
_entity_poly.pdbx_strand_id
1 'polypeptide(L)'
;MDPRCSAQDVVRCAMCRDAVAPLYCNVCHTHLCGDCVAKHFSDKSKVPLEQFLSTLNYSQCPTHPTKQCELQCEQCDIPICISCVSSGKHIGHKQLEIFADFESKKGVLRRDLQELEKIIFPKYQESPAIIKTQKIDQLKHSQKLTSELNIQGEALHREINTIIQRKRAEIDEMNAQHLAAIEKQEGETNKALHEIKQVIQDLKSLLDTNDVGLVSKYRSRIAEFRKLPNKLKLSFPNFLPQKINREELLKQCGSLSPLSIGTEEQGYTVSSPGAESSPPARPLLDVPRLNTFKPHHGVWLSIRCVLSE
;
A
#
# COMPACT_ATOMS: atom_id res chain seq x y z
N MET A 1 -74.11 40.96 34.54
CA MET A 1 -74.08 39.58 34.02
C MET A 1 -72.64 39.31 33.55
N ASP A 2 -72.10 38.18 33.99
CA ASP A 2 -70.70 37.83 34.25
C ASP A 2 -70.04 37.06 33.07
N PRO A 3 -68.78 37.33 32.66
CA PRO A 3 -68.00 36.42 31.85
C PRO A 3 -67.05 35.60 32.73
N ARG A 4 -67.42 34.33 32.94
CA ARG A 4 -66.65 33.31 33.67
C ARG A 4 -65.24 33.13 33.07
N CYS A 5 -64.24 33.74 33.70
CA CYS A 5 -62.85 33.31 33.56
C CYS A 5 -62.63 32.09 34.46
N SER A 6 -62.87 30.88 33.93
CA SER A 6 -62.38 29.66 34.55
C SER A 6 -60.85 29.63 34.41
N ALA A 7 -60.13 29.96 35.48
CA ALA A 7 -58.69 29.71 35.57
C ALA A 7 -58.47 28.19 35.44
N GLN A 8 -57.69 27.76 34.45
CA GLN A 8 -57.20 26.38 34.42
C GLN A 8 -56.26 26.21 35.60
N ASP A 9 -56.64 25.36 36.56
CA ASP A 9 -55.84 25.13 37.76
C ASP A 9 -54.49 24.54 37.32
N VAL A 10 -53.40 25.25 37.62
CA VAL A 10 -52.06 24.86 37.18
C VAL A 10 -51.70 23.56 37.89
N VAL A 11 -51.36 22.52 37.11
CA VAL A 11 -50.99 21.21 37.66
C VAL A 11 -49.77 21.35 38.56
N ARG A 12 -49.98 21.18 39.87
CA ARG A 12 -48.95 21.33 40.90
C ARG A 12 -48.27 20.00 41.20
N CYS A 13 -47.03 20.08 41.68
CA CYS A 13 -46.25 18.93 42.10
C CYS A 13 -46.95 18.17 43.21
N ALA A 14 -47.16 16.87 43.03
CA ALA A 14 -47.82 16.02 44.02
C ALA A 14 -47.06 15.92 45.35
N MET A 15 -45.74 16.15 45.35
CA MET A 15 -44.89 16.05 46.54
C MET A 15 -44.79 17.37 47.33
N CYS A 16 -44.43 18.48 46.68
CA CYS A 16 -44.28 19.76 47.37
C CYS A 16 -45.52 20.65 47.32
N ARG A 17 -46.50 20.35 46.44
CA ARG A 17 -47.78 21.09 46.26
C ARG A 17 -47.66 22.58 45.90
N ASP A 18 -46.44 23.09 45.78
CA ASP A 18 -46.17 24.51 45.54
C ASP A 18 -45.70 24.81 44.12
N ALA A 19 -44.79 23.99 43.57
CA ALA A 19 -44.23 24.20 42.25
C ALA A 19 -45.11 23.63 41.13
N VAL A 20 -45.09 24.27 39.97
CA VAL A 20 -45.68 23.74 38.73
C VAL A 20 -44.97 22.43 38.37
N ALA A 21 -45.74 21.44 37.95
CA ALA A 21 -45.24 20.10 37.68
C ALA A 21 -45.28 19.75 36.19
N PRO A 22 -44.22 20.12 35.44
CA PRO A 22 -44.13 19.83 34.01
C PRO A 22 -43.82 18.37 33.70
N LEU A 23 -43.45 17.57 34.71
CA LEU A 23 -43.00 16.18 34.53
C LEU A 23 -44.05 15.23 35.08
N TYR A 24 -44.35 14.16 34.35
CA TYR A 24 -45.31 13.13 34.75
C TYR A 24 -44.62 11.78 34.92
N CYS A 25 -44.83 11.15 36.07
CA CYS A 25 -44.31 9.82 36.35
C CYS A 25 -45.33 8.77 35.88
N ASN A 26 -45.03 8.06 34.79
CA ASN A 26 -45.87 6.98 34.27
C ASN A 26 -46.00 5.77 35.23
N VAL A 27 -45.07 5.62 36.19
CA VAL A 27 -45.10 4.52 37.17
C VAL A 27 -46.06 4.82 38.31
N CYS A 28 -46.15 6.09 38.73
CA CYS A 28 -46.97 6.50 39.88
C CYS A 28 -48.23 7.28 39.47
N HIS A 29 -48.37 7.58 38.18
CA HIS A 29 -49.39 8.46 37.62
C HIS A 29 -49.49 9.83 38.32
N THR A 30 -48.35 10.39 38.74
CA THR A 30 -48.28 11.68 39.46
C THR A 30 -47.44 12.71 38.72
N HIS A 31 -47.83 13.98 38.84
CA HIS A 31 -47.09 15.12 38.32
C HIS A 31 -46.05 15.60 39.35
N LEU A 32 -44.82 15.86 38.92
CA LEU A 32 -43.69 16.29 39.74
C LEU A 32 -42.99 17.52 39.14
N CYS A 33 -42.42 18.37 40.00
CA CYS A 33 -41.48 19.41 39.59
C CYS A 33 -40.05 18.84 39.51
N GLY A 34 -39.17 19.50 38.75
CA GLY A 34 -37.79 19.04 38.50
C GLY A 34 -37.02 18.68 39.79
N ASP A 35 -37.14 19.51 40.82
CA ASP A 35 -36.42 19.29 42.09
C ASP A 35 -36.93 18.08 42.88
N CYS A 36 -38.21 17.73 42.72
CA CYS A 36 -38.81 16.57 43.37
C CYS A 36 -38.56 15.26 42.63
N VAL A 37 -38.15 15.30 41.35
CA VAL A 37 -37.89 14.10 40.55
C VAL A 37 -36.77 13.26 41.16
N ALA A 38 -35.63 13.87 41.50
CA ALA A 38 -34.51 13.15 42.07
C ALA A 38 -34.87 12.48 43.41
N LYS A 39 -35.62 13.16 44.29
CA LYS A 39 -36.12 12.58 45.54
C LYS A 39 -37.13 11.45 45.30
N HIS A 40 -38.03 11.63 44.33
CA HIS A 40 -39.03 10.63 43.95
C HIS A 40 -38.40 9.31 43.48
N PHE A 41 -37.29 9.36 42.74
CA PHE A 41 -36.57 8.18 42.28
C PHE A 41 -35.62 7.60 43.35
N SER A 42 -35.09 8.42 44.25
CA SER A 42 -34.24 7.95 45.36
C SER A 42 -35.02 7.12 46.39
N ASP A 43 -36.24 7.53 46.76
CA ASP A 43 -37.09 6.79 47.72
C ASP A 43 -37.69 5.50 47.13
N LYS A 44 -37.80 5.40 45.80
CA LYS A 44 -38.45 4.27 45.10
C LYS A 44 -37.50 3.40 44.29
N SER A 45 -36.20 3.41 44.62
CA SER A 45 -35.16 2.59 43.99
C SER A 45 -35.40 1.06 44.03
N LYS A 46 -36.51 0.60 44.63
CA LYS A 46 -37.06 -0.74 44.49
C LYS A 46 -38.41 -0.66 43.74
N VAL A 47 -38.38 -0.64 42.42
CA VAL A 47 -39.59 -0.89 41.62
C VAL A 47 -39.98 -2.35 41.85
N PRO A 48 -41.18 -2.66 42.39
CA PRO A 48 -41.66 -4.03 42.50
C PRO A 48 -41.69 -4.67 41.11
N LEU A 49 -41.30 -5.95 41.00
CA LEU A 49 -41.25 -6.71 39.73
C LEU A 49 -42.55 -6.52 38.91
N GLU A 50 -43.70 -6.44 39.57
CA GLU A 50 -45.01 -6.20 38.98
C GLU A 50 -45.13 -4.85 38.24
N GLN A 51 -44.57 -3.76 38.78
CA GLN A 51 -44.57 -2.44 38.12
C GLN A 51 -43.61 -2.41 36.91
N PHE A 52 -42.52 -3.18 36.96
CA PHE A 52 -41.61 -3.32 35.83
C PHE A 52 -42.22 -4.16 34.70
N LEU A 53 -42.91 -5.25 35.03
CA LEU A 53 -43.64 -6.07 34.07
C LEU A 53 -44.78 -5.29 33.39
N SER A 54 -45.42 -4.37 34.12
CA SER A 54 -46.49 -3.49 33.61
C SER A 54 -46.00 -2.43 32.62
N THR A 55 -44.70 -2.13 32.60
CA THR A 55 -44.07 -1.15 31.68
C THR A 55 -43.43 -1.79 30.45
N LEU A 56 -43.42 -3.13 30.36
CA LEU A 56 -42.94 -3.84 29.19
C LEU A 56 -43.95 -3.70 28.04
N ASN A 57 -43.46 -3.21 26.90
CA ASN A 57 -44.27 -3.12 25.69
C ASN A 57 -44.35 -4.49 25.01
N TYR A 58 -45.31 -5.31 25.42
CA TYR A 58 -45.60 -6.58 24.74
C TYR A 58 -46.10 -6.33 23.32
N SER A 59 -45.57 -7.08 22.36
CA SER A 59 -46.03 -7.01 20.96
C SER A 59 -47.48 -7.48 20.85
N GLN A 60 -48.28 -6.81 20.02
CA GLN A 60 -49.60 -7.31 19.65
C GLN A 60 -49.46 -8.54 18.76
N CYS A 61 -50.36 -9.52 18.96
CA CYS A 61 -50.33 -10.73 18.17
C CYS A 61 -50.77 -10.44 16.72
N PRO A 62 -49.94 -10.79 15.70
CA PRO A 62 -50.28 -10.52 14.30
C PRO A 62 -51.58 -11.17 13.84
N THR A 63 -51.93 -12.33 14.41
CA THR A 63 -53.15 -13.08 14.08
C THR A 63 -54.32 -12.77 15.01
N HIS A 64 -54.06 -12.12 16.15
CA HIS A 64 -55.06 -11.77 17.14
C HIS A 64 -54.81 -10.33 17.64
N PRO A 65 -55.19 -9.30 16.86
CA PRO A 65 -54.77 -7.91 17.10
C PRO A 65 -55.16 -7.35 18.48
N THR A 66 -56.20 -7.90 19.10
CA THR A 66 -56.69 -7.51 20.44
C THR A 66 -55.97 -8.20 21.59
N LYS A 67 -55.00 -9.10 21.31
CA LYS A 67 -54.27 -9.89 22.30
C LYS A 67 -52.78 -9.57 22.26
N GLN A 68 -52.18 -9.43 23.43
CA GLN A 68 -50.73 -9.30 23.59
C GLN A 68 -50.05 -10.68 23.53
N CYS A 69 -48.82 -10.72 23.04
CA CYS A 69 -47.99 -11.93 23.09
C CYS A 69 -47.26 -12.01 24.43
N GLU A 70 -47.59 -13.03 25.22
CA GLU A 70 -47.03 -13.27 26.56
C GLU A 70 -46.10 -14.50 26.57
N LEU A 71 -46.07 -15.25 25.47
CA LEU A 71 -45.29 -16.48 25.32
C LEU A 71 -44.34 -16.36 24.13
N GLN A 72 -43.17 -16.98 24.22
CA GLN A 72 -42.24 -17.17 23.11
C GLN A 72 -42.34 -18.62 22.63
N CYS A 73 -42.55 -18.84 21.33
CA CYS A 73 -42.47 -20.17 20.74
C CYS A 73 -41.01 -20.46 20.37
N GLU A 74 -40.35 -21.39 21.05
CA GLU A 74 -38.91 -21.68 20.87
C GLU A 74 -38.60 -22.19 19.45
N GLN A 75 -39.40 -23.13 18.93
CA GLN A 75 -39.20 -23.72 17.61
C GLN A 75 -39.44 -22.75 16.45
N CYS A 76 -40.27 -21.71 16.67
CA CYS A 76 -40.58 -20.73 15.64
C CYS A 76 -39.82 -19.41 15.83
N ASP A 77 -39.12 -19.25 16.96
CA ASP A 77 -38.49 -18.02 17.45
C ASP A 77 -39.36 -16.76 17.25
N ILE A 78 -40.64 -16.86 17.60
CA ILE A 78 -41.57 -15.73 17.55
C ILE A 78 -42.41 -15.60 18.82
N PRO A 79 -42.79 -14.37 19.20
CA PRO A 79 -43.72 -14.13 20.29
C PRO A 79 -45.15 -14.47 19.85
N ILE A 80 -45.87 -15.21 20.68
CA ILE A 80 -47.24 -15.69 20.44
C ILE A 80 -48.17 -15.37 21.62
N CYS A 81 -49.48 -15.28 21.38
CA CYS A 81 -50.49 -15.17 22.42
C CYS A 81 -51.14 -16.53 22.72
N ILE A 82 -51.86 -16.65 23.83
CA ILE A 82 -52.52 -17.91 24.21
C ILE A 82 -53.51 -18.41 23.14
N SER A 83 -54.18 -17.50 22.42
CA SER A 83 -55.08 -17.86 21.32
C SER A 83 -54.35 -18.50 20.14
N CYS A 84 -53.05 -18.22 19.93
CA CYS A 84 -52.23 -18.93 18.93
C CYS A 84 -52.00 -20.40 19.31
N VAL A 85 -51.92 -20.70 20.60
CA VAL A 85 -51.82 -22.08 21.10
C VAL A 85 -53.18 -22.77 20.97
N SER A 86 -54.25 -22.12 21.44
CA SER A 86 -55.62 -22.68 21.40
C SER A 86 -56.18 -22.86 19.99
N SER A 87 -55.75 -22.05 19.02
CA SER A 87 -56.17 -22.16 17.61
C SER A 87 -55.52 -23.33 16.86
N GLY A 88 -54.68 -24.13 17.51
CA GLY A 88 -54.03 -25.29 16.88
C GLY A 88 -52.69 -24.99 16.22
N LYS A 89 -52.36 -23.71 15.98
CA LYS A 89 -51.21 -23.32 15.15
C LYS A 89 -49.85 -23.61 15.79
N HIS A 90 -49.77 -23.61 17.11
CA HIS A 90 -48.54 -23.87 17.88
C HIS A 90 -48.71 -25.03 18.88
N ILE A 91 -49.66 -25.94 18.63
CA ILE A 91 -49.85 -27.12 19.47
C ILE A 91 -48.62 -28.03 19.34
N GLY A 92 -48.06 -28.46 20.49
CA GLY A 92 -46.89 -29.34 20.55
C GLY A 92 -45.54 -28.63 20.45
N HIS A 93 -45.51 -27.32 20.18
CA HIS A 93 -44.28 -26.53 20.31
C HIS A 93 -43.99 -26.23 21.79
N LYS A 94 -42.74 -25.91 22.12
CA LYS A 94 -42.32 -25.50 23.46
C LYS A 94 -42.53 -24.00 23.60
N GLN A 95 -43.38 -23.62 24.55
CA GLN A 95 -43.62 -22.23 24.89
C GLN A 95 -42.78 -21.86 26.12
N LEU A 96 -42.05 -20.76 26.01
CA LEU A 96 -41.37 -20.13 27.13
C LEU A 96 -42.11 -18.88 27.54
N GLU A 97 -42.01 -18.51 28.81
CA GLU A 97 -42.46 -17.20 29.26
C GLU A 97 -41.65 -16.12 28.52
N ILE A 98 -42.34 -15.18 27.87
CA ILE A 98 -41.68 -14.17 27.03
C ILE A 98 -40.69 -13.31 27.83
N PHE A 99 -40.96 -13.09 29.12
CA PHE A 99 -40.08 -12.35 30.01
C PHE A 99 -38.76 -13.10 30.27
N ALA A 100 -38.83 -14.42 30.47
CA ALA A 100 -37.65 -15.25 30.67
C ALA A 100 -36.77 -15.31 29.39
N ASP A 101 -37.39 -15.43 28.21
CA ASP A 101 -36.69 -15.34 26.92
C ASP A 101 -36.04 -13.97 26.73
N PHE A 102 -36.76 -12.89 27.06
CA PHE A 102 -36.26 -11.52 26.97
C PHE A 102 -35.02 -11.28 27.85
N GLU A 103 -35.05 -11.70 29.12
CA GLU A 103 -33.88 -11.55 30.01
C GLU A 103 -32.71 -12.42 29.56
N SER A 104 -32.98 -13.64 29.05
CA SER A 104 -31.96 -14.49 28.45
C SER A 104 -31.28 -13.81 27.24
N LYS A 105 -32.08 -13.30 26.29
CA LYS A 105 -31.60 -12.58 25.10
C LYS A 105 -30.86 -11.29 25.47
N LYS A 106 -31.32 -10.55 26.48
CA LYS A 106 -30.54 -9.41 27.05
C LYS A 106 -29.19 -9.86 27.62
N GLY A 107 -29.13 -11.03 28.25
CA GLY A 107 -27.89 -11.64 28.71
C GLY A 107 -26.92 -11.92 27.55
N VAL A 108 -27.41 -12.48 26.45
CA VAL A 108 -26.63 -12.69 25.22
C VAL A 108 -26.13 -11.35 24.66
N LEU A 109 -27.02 -10.38 24.46
CA LEU A 109 -26.67 -9.04 23.95
C LEU A 109 -25.58 -8.37 24.80
N ARG A 110 -25.65 -8.50 26.12
CA ARG A 110 -24.61 -7.96 27.02
C ARG A 110 -23.26 -8.65 26.83
N ARG A 111 -23.25 -9.97 26.62
CA ARG A 111 -22.00 -10.72 26.36
C ARG A 111 -21.41 -10.36 25.02
N ASP A 112 -22.23 -10.35 23.96
CA ASP A 112 -21.81 -10.00 22.61
C ASP A 112 -21.26 -8.58 22.56
N LEU A 113 -21.95 -7.62 23.20
CA LEU A 113 -21.48 -6.25 23.30
C LEU A 113 -20.14 -6.16 24.03
N GLN A 114 -19.99 -6.87 25.15
CA GLN A 114 -18.71 -6.89 25.89
C GLN A 114 -17.57 -7.51 25.08
N GLU A 115 -17.81 -8.59 24.34
CA GLU A 115 -16.80 -9.21 23.48
C GLU A 115 -16.41 -8.30 22.31
N LEU A 116 -17.41 -7.70 21.66
CA LEU A 116 -17.19 -6.74 20.58
C LEU A 116 -16.38 -5.54 21.05
N GLU A 117 -16.77 -4.90 22.15
CA GLU A 117 -16.12 -3.68 22.65
C GLU A 117 -14.74 -3.95 23.24
N LYS A 118 -14.56 -5.05 23.98
CA LYS A 118 -13.32 -5.30 24.74
C LYS A 118 -12.29 -6.12 23.99
N ILE A 119 -12.70 -6.95 23.03
CA ILE A 119 -11.81 -7.92 22.40
C ILE A 119 -11.71 -7.69 20.89
N ILE A 120 -12.85 -7.66 20.19
CA ILE A 120 -12.84 -7.61 18.72
C ILE A 120 -12.48 -6.21 18.23
N PHE A 121 -13.15 -5.17 18.74
CA PHE A 121 -12.95 -3.80 18.30
C PHE A 121 -11.50 -3.32 18.46
N PRO A 122 -10.81 -3.52 19.60
CA PRO A 122 -9.41 -3.14 19.73
C PRO A 122 -8.49 -3.80 18.69
N LYS A 123 -8.66 -5.11 18.42
CA LYS A 123 -7.87 -5.82 17.39
C LYS A 123 -8.08 -5.23 15.99
N TYR A 124 -9.32 -4.88 15.65
CA TYR A 124 -9.63 -4.20 14.39
C TYR A 124 -9.07 -2.77 14.34
N GLN A 125 -8.99 -2.06 15.47
CA GLN A 125 -8.36 -0.73 15.54
C GLN A 125 -6.84 -0.79 15.33
N GLU A 126 -6.18 -1.88 15.69
CA GLU A 126 -4.74 -2.08 15.46
C GLU A 126 -4.41 -2.38 13.99
N SER A 127 -5.33 -3.03 13.26
CA SER A 127 -5.12 -3.49 11.89
C SER A 127 -4.69 -2.39 10.90
N PRO A 128 -5.29 -1.18 10.88
CA PRO A 128 -4.84 -0.08 10.04
C PRO A 128 -3.38 0.33 10.27
N ALA A 129 -2.90 0.30 11.52
CA ALA A 129 -1.52 0.65 11.84
C ALA A 129 -0.55 -0.41 11.29
N ILE A 130 -0.89 -1.69 11.42
CA ILE A 130 -0.13 -2.81 10.86
C ILE A 130 -0.05 -2.69 9.32
N ILE A 131 -1.19 -2.47 8.66
CA ILE A 131 -1.25 -2.30 7.19
C ILE A 131 -0.42 -1.09 6.76
N LYS A 132 -0.47 0.01 7.51
CA LYS A 132 0.33 1.22 7.22
C LYS A 132 1.83 0.92 7.29
N THR A 133 2.28 0.20 8.32
CA THR A 133 3.68 -0.22 8.45
C THR A 133 4.09 -1.14 7.30
N GLN A 134 3.28 -2.15 6.96
CA GLN A 134 3.52 -3.04 5.83
C GLN A 134 3.69 -2.29 4.50
N LYS A 135 2.88 -1.26 4.24
CA LYS A 135 3.03 -0.40 3.04
C LYS A 135 4.35 0.36 3.02
N ILE A 136 4.77 0.90 4.17
CA ILE A 136 6.05 1.62 4.29
C ILE A 136 7.22 0.67 4.05
N ASP A 137 7.17 -0.51 4.66
CA ASP A 137 8.22 -1.52 4.54
C ASP A 137 8.32 -2.05 3.11
N GLN A 138 7.18 -2.28 2.45
CA GLN A 138 7.15 -2.65 1.03
C GLN A 138 7.81 -1.58 0.15
N LEU A 139 7.50 -0.31 0.36
CA LEU A 139 8.10 0.79 -0.41
C LEU A 139 9.62 0.85 -0.20
N LYS A 140 10.07 0.79 1.06
CA LYS A 140 11.50 0.75 1.40
C LYS A 140 12.21 -0.44 0.77
N HIS A 141 11.58 -1.62 0.82
CA HIS A 141 12.15 -2.83 0.23
C HIS A 141 12.28 -2.71 -1.29
N SER A 142 11.25 -2.21 -1.99
CA SER A 142 11.28 -1.98 -3.43
C SER A 142 12.35 -0.96 -3.85
N GLN A 143 12.50 0.12 -3.08
CA GLN A 143 13.57 1.11 -3.29
C GLN A 143 14.95 0.49 -3.11
N LYS A 144 15.13 -0.33 -2.06
CA LYS A 144 16.38 -1.05 -1.81
C LYS A 144 16.73 -1.98 -2.97
N LEU A 145 15.80 -2.83 -3.43
CA LEU A 145 16.02 -3.72 -4.56
C LEU A 145 16.41 -2.96 -5.83
N THR A 146 15.72 -1.87 -6.13
CA THR A 146 16.05 -1.00 -7.27
C THR A 146 17.46 -0.41 -7.14
N SER A 147 17.85 0.04 -5.95
CA SER A 147 19.19 0.59 -5.71
C SER A 147 20.29 -0.45 -5.87
N GLU A 148 20.09 -1.68 -5.39
CA GLU A 148 21.03 -2.79 -5.52
C GLU A 148 21.20 -3.20 -6.98
N LEU A 149 20.10 -3.26 -7.74
CA LEU A 149 20.14 -3.51 -9.18
C LEU A 149 20.91 -2.42 -9.94
N ASN A 150 20.71 -1.15 -9.59
CA ASN A 150 21.44 -0.05 -10.22
C ASN A 150 22.95 -0.13 -9.91
N ILE A 151 23.33 -0.43 -8.67
CA ILE A 151 24.75 -0.62 -8.29
C ILE A 151 25.38 -1.76 -9.11
N GLN A 152 24.67 -2.88 -9.29
CA GLN A 152 25.14 -3.98 -10.13
C GLN A 152 25.29 -3.54 -11.60
N GLY A 153 24.33 -2.76 -12.12
CA GLY A 153 24.41 -2.20 -13.47
C GLY A 153 25.63 -1.29 -13.66
N GLU A 154 25.91 -0.41 -12.70
CA GLU A 154 27.10 0.44 -12.71
C GLU A 154 28.40 -0.37 -12.66
N ALA A 155 28.46 -1.44 -11.86
CA ALA A 155 29.60 -2.33 -11.81
C ALA A 155 29.87 -3.01 -13.17
N LEU A 156 28.83 -3.51 -13.83
CA LEU A 156 28.94 -4.11 -15.17
C LEU A 156 29.42 -3.10 -16.21
N HIS A 157 28.85 -1.88 -16.21
CA HIS A 157 29.31 -0.82 -17.11
C HIS A 157 30.79 -0.48 -16.89
N ARG A 158 31.27 -0.43 -15.64
CA ARG A 158 32.68 -0.19 -15.33
C ARG A 158 33.59 -1.29 -15.88
N GLU A 159 33.21 -2.55 -15.74
CA GLU A 159 34.00 -3.67 -16.27
C GLU A 159 34.07 -3.66 -17.81
N ILE A 160 32.93 -3.44 -18.47
CA ILE A 160 32.88 -3.33 -19.93
C ILE A 160 33.77 -2.18 -20.42
N ASN A 161 33.69 -1.02 -19.77
CA ASN A 161 34.52 0.12 -20.12
C ASN A 161 36.01 -0.18 -19.91
N THR A 162 36.38 -0.86 -18.83
CA THR A 162 37.77 -1.28 -18.56
C THR A 162 38.30 -2.20 -19.67
N ILE A 163 37.49 -3.16 -20.13
CA ILE A 163 37.85 -4.05 -21.23
C ILE A 163 38.06 -3.27 -22.54
N ILE A 164 37.16 -2.34 -22.86
CA ILE A 164 37.26 -1.51 -24.06
C ILE A 164 38.52 -0.63 -24.01
N GLN A 165 38.82 -0.02 -22.86
CA GLN A 165 40.04 0.79 -22.71
C GLN A 165 41.31 -0.04 -22.88
N ARG A 166 41.34 -1.27 -22.37
CA ARG A 166 42.45 -2.19 -22.61
C ARG A 166 42.64 -2.48 -24.10
N LYS A 167 41.55 -2.73 -24.83
CA LYS A 167 41.60 -2.93 -26.29
C LYS A 167 42.05 -1.69 -27.06
N ARG A 168 41.68 -0.49 -26.60
CA ARG A 168 42.19 0.76 -27.16
C ARG A 168 43.70 0.91 -26.93
N ALA A 169 44.18 0.63 -25.72
CA ALA A 169 45.61 0.66 -25.42
C ALA A 169 46.42 -0.34 -26.27
N GLU A 170 45.88 -1.54 -26.53
CA GLU A 170 46.49 -2.49 -27.46
C GLU A 170 46.63 -1.91 -28.89
N ILE A 171 45.62 -1.17 -29.37
CA ILE A 171 45.67 -0.49 -30.68
C ILE A 171 46.70 0.64 -30.68
N ASP A 172 46.72 1.46 -29.63
CA ASP A 172 47.64 2.59 -29.52
C ASP A 172 49.10 2.13 -29.48
N GLU A 173 49.38 1.03 -28.77
CA GLU A 173 50.71 0.41 -28.74
C GLU A 173 51.13 -0.13 -30.11
N MET A 174 50.26 -0.85 -30.81
CA MET A 174 50.55 -1.31 -32.18
C MET A 174 50.83 -0.14 -33.13
N ASN A 175 50.07 0.95 -33.01
CA ASN A 175 50.28 2.16 -33.81
C ASN A 175 51.62 2.83 -33.48
N ALA A 176 51.99 2.93 -32.21
CA ALA A 176 53.27 3.48 -31.79
C ALA A 176 54.46 2.67 -32.35
N GLN A 177 54.36 1.33 -32.32
CA GLN A 177 55.38 0.46 -32.89
C GLN A 177 55.50 0.63 -34.41
N HIS A 178 54.38 0.72 -35.13
CA HIS A 178 54.39 0.98 -36.57
C HIS A 178 54.98 2.35 -36.90
N LEU A 179 54.62 3.40 -36.16
CA LEU A 179 55.15 4.74 -36.37
C LEU A 179 56.66 4.79 -36.15
N ALA A 180 57.14 4.21 -35.04
CA ALA A 180 58.57 4.16 -34.74
C ALA A 180 59.38 3.44 -35.84
N ALA A 181 58.83 2.36 -36.42
CA ALA A 181 59.46 1.67 -37.55
C ALA A 181 59.52 2.54 -38.82
N ILE A 182 58.47 3.31 -39.10
CA ILE A 182 58.43 4.26 -40.23
C ILE A 182 59.45 5.38 -40.03
N GLU A 183 59.43 6.04 -38.87
CA GLU A 183 60.35 7.14 -38.54
C GLU A 183 61.81 6.70 -38.60
N LYS A 184 62.11 5.49 -38.12
CA LYS A 184 63.46 4.91 -38.23
C LYS A 184 63.88 4.75 -39.69
N GLN A 185 63.02 4.17 -40.53
CA GLN A 185 63.31 3.96 -41.95
C GLN A 185 63.47 5.30 -42.69
N GLU A 186 62.64 6.29 -42.36
CA GLU A 186 62.74 7.64 -42.89
C GLU A 186 64.08 8.29 -42.49
N GLY A 187 64.48 8.20 -41.22
CA GLY A 187 65.75 8.73 -40.73
C GLY A 187 66.97 8.11 -41.42
N GLU A 188 66.99 6.78 -41.57
CA GLU A 188 68.05 6.06 -42.31
C GLU A 188 68.11 6.51 -43.79
N THR A 189 66.95 6.69 -44.42
CA THR A 189 66.85 7.13 -45.82
C THR A 189 67.33 8.57 -45.99
N ASN A 190 66.92 9.47 -45.10
CA ASN A 190 67.33 10.89 -45.12
C ASN A 190 68.83 11.05 -44.87
N LYS A 191 69.41 10.24 -43.98
CA LYS A 191 70.87 10.21 -43.76
C LYS A 191 71.61 9.78 -45.04
N ALA A 192 71.17 8.69 -45.69
CA ALA A 192 71.77 8.23 -46.93
C ALA A 192 71.64 9.27 -48.06
N LEU A 193 70.49 9.94 -48.17
CA LEU A 193 70.28 11.02 -49.14
C LEU A 193 71.25 12.19 -48.91
N HIS A 194 71.46 12.58 -47.65
CA HIS A 194 72.41 13.64 -47.29
C HIS A 194 73.85 13.27 -47.66
N GLU A 195 74.28 12.04 -47.33
CA GLU A 195 75.62 11.55 -47.69
C GLU A 195 75.82 11.49 -49.21
N ILE A 196 74.84 10.99 -49.97
CA ILE A 196 74.89 10.96 -51.44
C ILE A 196 75.02 12.38 -52.00
N LYS A 197 74.24 13.34 -51.47
CA LYS A 197 74.30 14.74 -51.90
C LYS A 197 75.70 15.34 -51.69
N GLN A 198 76.31 15.09 -50.53
CA GLN A 198 77.67 15.57 -50.23
C GLN A 198 78.69 14.95 -51.18
N VAL A 199 78.65 13.63 -51.38
CA VAL A 199 79.55 12.92 -52.30
C VAL A 199 79.41 13.46 -53.73
N ILE A 200 78.19 13.73 -54.20
CA ILE A 200 77.97 14.34 -55.53
C ILE A 200 78.64 15.71 -55.62
N GLN A 201 78.54 16.54 -54.58
CA GLN A 201 79.15 17.87 -54.56
C GLN A 201 80.68 17.78 -54.54
N ASP A 202 81.24 16.90 -53.72
CA ASP A 202 82.70 16.68 -53.64
C ASP A 202 83.24 16.18 -54.99
N LEU A 203 82.54 15.25 -55.65
CA LEU A 203 82.90 14.75 -56.97
C LEU A 203 82.86 15.85 -58.04
N LYS A 204 81.85 16.72 -58.04
CA LYS A 204 81.80 17.87 -58.95
C LYS A 204 82.98 18.81 -58.73
N SER A 205 83.26 19.18 -57.49
CA SER A 205 84.41 20.03 -57.16
C SER A 205 85.75 19.39 -57.56
N LEU A 206 85.87 18.07 -57.45
CA LEU A 206 87.07 17.35 -57.86
C LEU A 206 87.21 17.25 -59.39
N LEU A 207 86.10 17.23 -60.13
CA LEU A 207 86.11 17.32 -61.59
C LEU A 207 86.48 18.72 -62.10
N ASP A 208 86.13 19.76 -61.34
CA ASP A 208 86.39 21.16 -61.70
C ASP A 208 87.82 21.64 -61.35
N THR A 209 88.60 20.87 -60.57
CA THR A 209 89.98 21.24 -60.19
C THR A 209 91.03 20.79 -61.21
N ASN A 210 92.12 21.56 -61.30
CA ASN A 210 93.32 21.20 -62.09
C ASN A 210 94.43 20.55 -61.25
N ASP A 211 94.19 20.25 -59.97
CA ASP A 211 95.17 19.63 -59.07
C ASP A 211 95.24 18.10 -59.28
N VAL A 212 96.25 17.67 -60.04
CA VAL A 212 96.54 16.25 -60.34
C VAL A 212 96.78 15.43 -59.07
N GLY A 213 97.35 16.03 -58.01
CA GLY A 213 97.65 15.36 -56.75
C GLY A 213 96.38 15.03 -55.94
N LEU A 214 95.34 15.84 -56.05
CA LEU A 214 94.03 15.57 -55.42
C LEU A 214 93.25 14.50 -56.20
N VAL A 215 93.18 14.62 -57.52
CA VAL A 215 92.43 13.68 -58.38
C VAL A 215 93.03 12.27 -58.33
N SER A 216 94.37 12.15 -58.33
CA SER A 216 95.05 10.84 -58.28
C SER A 216 94.81 10.06 -56.98
N LYS A 217 94.41 10.72 -55.89
CA LYS A 217 94.06 10.07 -54.61
C LYS A 217 92.62 9.58 -54.56
N TYR A 218 91.78 9.95 -55.53
CA TYR A 218 90.38 9.56 -55.54
C TYR A 218 90.22 8.04 -55.61
N ARG A 219 89.31 7.53 -54.77
CA ARG A 219 88.86 6.14 -54.80
C ARG A 219 87.34 6.14 -54.90
N SER A 220 86.82 5.37 -55.85
CA SER A 220 85.37 5.31 -56.09
C SER A 220 84.64 4.70 -54.91
N ARG A 221 83.62 5.40 -54.43
CA ARG A 221 82.70 4.96 -53.36
C ARG A 221 81.32 4.57 -53.87
N ILE A 222 81.11 4.54 -55.21
CA ILE A 222 79.78 4.30 -55.80
C ILE A 222 79.14 2.97 -55.36
N ALA A 223 79.97 1.95 -55.07
CA ALA A 223 79.49 0.65 -54.60
C ALA A 223 78.74 0.73 -53.26
N GLU A 224 79.07 1.71 -52.40
CA GLU A 224 78.42 1.94 -51.11
C GLU A 224 76.94 2.34 -51.29
N PHE A 225 76.62 3.07 -52.37
CA PHE A 225 75.30 3.64 -52.62
C PHE A 225 74.46 2.87 -53.64
N ARG A 226 75.00 1.80 -54.25
CA ARG A 226 74.26 0.97 -55.23
C ARG A 226 73.15 0.14 -54.58
N LYS A 227 73.19 -0.08 -53.27
CA LYS A 227 72.13 -0.75 -52.52
C LYS A 227 71.06 0.28 -52.14
N LEU A 228 69.87 0.13 -52.72
CA LEU A 228 68.71 0.95 -52.38
C LEU A 228 68.21 0.64 -50.96
N PRO A 229 67.60 1.62 -50.27
CA PRO A 229 66.91 1.36 -49.00
C PRO A 229 65.85 0.27 -49.16
N ASN A 230 65.70 -0.56 -48.14
CA ASN A 230 64.70 -1.62 -48.12
C ASN A 230 63.29 -1.03 -48.10
N LYS A 231 62.35 -1.66 -48.83
CA LYS A 231 60.94 -1.29 -48.76
C LYS A 231 60.32 -1.87 -47.49
N LEU A 232 59.87 -0.99 -46.59
CA LEU A 232 59.11 -1.40 -45.41
C LEU A 232 57.76 -2.00 -45.84
N LYS A 233 57.45 -3.21 -45.35
CA LYS A 233 56.14 -3.84 -45.50
C LYS A 233 55.45 -3.86 -44.15
N LEU A 234 54.33 -3.16 -44.03
CA LEU A 234 53.50 -3.13 -42.83
C LEU A 234 52.20 -3.87 -43.08
N SER A 235 51.74 -4.63 -42.08
CA SER A 235 50.42 -5.25 -42.03
C SER A 235 49.59 -4.55 -40.96
N PHE A 236 48.36 -4.14 -41.29
CA PHE A 236 47.48 -3.46 -40.35
C PHE A 236 46.56 -4.45 -39.63
N PRO A 237 46.26 -4.21 -38.34
CA PRO A 237 45.31 -5.03 -37.60
C PRO A 237 43.89 -4.80 -38.11
N ASN A 238 43.09 -5.88 -38.15
CA ASN A 238 41.66 -5.84 -38.46
C ASN A 238 40.86 -6.17 -37.20
N PHE A 239 39.89 -5.33 -36.85
CA PHE A 239 38.95 -5.62 -35.77
C PHE A 239 37.71 -6.33 -36.31
N LEU A 240 37.40 -7.50 -35.74
CA LEU A 240 36.21 -8.27 -36.07
C LEU A 240 35.28 -8.31 -34.85
N PRO A 241 34.15 -7.58 -34.87
CA PRO A 241 33.24 -7.55 -33.73
C PRO A 241 32.54 -8.90 -33.55
N GLN A 242 32.33 -9.30 -32.30
CA GLN A 242 31.54 -10.47 -31.95
C GLN A 242 30.11 -10.06 -31.58
N LYS A 243 29.13 -10.92 -31.90
CA LYS A 243 27.74 -10.73 -31.50
C LYS A 243 27.63 -10.78 -29.96
N ILE A 244 26.93 -9.80 -29.39
CA ILE A 244 26.66 -9.75 -27.95
C ILE A 244 25.67 -10.86 -27.57
N ASN A 245 26.04 -11.67 -26.58
CA ASN A 245 25.19 -12.72 -26.01
C ASN A 245 24.35 -12.13 -24.86
N ARG A 246 23.03 -12.00 -25.07
CA ARG A 246 22.12 -11.41 -24.09
C ARG A 246 21.89 -12.34 -22.90
N GLU A 247 21.80 -13.65 -23.12
CA GLU A 247 21.58 -14.62 -22.05
C GLU A 247 22.70 -14.60 -21.02
N GLU A 248 23.95 -14.45 -21.47
CA GLU A 248 25.10 -14.36 -20.56
C GLU A 248 25.12 -13.03 -19.78
N LEU A 249 24.75 -11.92 -20.42
CA LEU A 249 24.59 -10.64 -19.72
C LEU A 249 23.50 -10.70 -18.63
N LEU A 250 22.37 -11.36 -18.92
CA LEU A 250 21.30 -11.50 -17.93
C LEU A 250 21.77 -12.28 -16.69
N LYS A 251 22.58 -13.33 -16.86
CA LYS A 251 23.16 -14.06 -15.71
C LYS A 251 24.06 -13.16 -14.85
N GLN A 252 24.84 -12.27 -15.48
CA GLN A 252 25.72 -11.34 -14.77
C GLN A 252 24.95 -10.22 -14.06
N CYS A 253 23.75 -9.87 -14.52
CA CYS A 253 22.86 -8.93 -13.84
C CYS A 253 22.22 -9.52 -12.56
N GLY A 254 22.15 -10.84 -12.44
CA GLY A 254 21.53 -11.54 -11.31
C GLY A 254 20.04 -11.85 -11.52
N SER A 255 19.37 -12.31 -10.46
CA SER A 255 17.98 -12.76 -10.48
C SER A 255 17.18 -12.19 -9.33
N LEU A 256 15.88 -11.97 -9.56
CA LEU A 256 14.93 -11.58 -8.52
C LEU A 256 14.06 -12.77 -8.11
N SER A 257 13.87 -12.94 -6.82
CA SER A 257 12.90 -13.91 -6.29
C SER A 257 11.47 -13.41 -6.57
N PRO A 258 10.53 -14.30 -6.92
CA PRO A 258 9.16 -13.92 -7.18
C PRO A 258 8.45 -13.43 -5.90
N LEU A 259 7.52 -12.50 -6.07
CA LEU A 259 6.65 -12.05 -4.98
C LEU A 259 5.76 -13.20 -4.52
N SER A 260 5.62 -13.36 -3.20
CA SER A 260 4.65 -14.26 -2.58
C SER A 260 3.66 -13.45 -1.76
N ILE A 261 2.36 -13.72 -1.92
CA ILE A 261 1.29 -13.11 -1.14
C ILE A 261 0.57 -14.23 -0.42
N GLY A 262 0.59 -14.19 0.91
CA GLY A 262 -0.16 -15.08 1.79
C GLY A 262 -1.05 -14.25 2.71
N THR A 263 -2.20 -14.80 3.08
CA THR A 263 -3.03 -14.26 4.16
C THR A 263 -2.94 -15.23 5.33
N GLU A 264 -2.58 -14.73 6.51
CA GLU A 264 -2.66 -15.50 7.74
C GLU A 264 -4.02 -15.24 8.38
N GLU A 265 -4.79 -16.29 8.65
CA GLU A 265 -6.00 -16.18 9.45
C GLU A 265 -5.62 -15.90 10.91
N GLN A 266 -5.83 -14.67 11.35
CA GLN A 266 -5.76 -14.32 12.76
C GLN A 266 -7.11 -14.64 13.43
N GLY A 267 -7.37 -15.93 13.62
CA GLY A 267 -8.53 -16.42 14.36
C GLY A 267 -8.41 -16.12 15.87
N TYR A 268 -9.51 -15.71 16.49
CA TYR A 268 -9.66 -15.70 17.94
C TYR A 268 -10.53 -16.88 18.36
N THR A 269 -9.95 -17.86 19.07
CA THR A 269 -10.72 -18.98 19.61
C THR A 269 -11.26 -18.62 20.98
N VAL A 270 -12.57 -18.34 21.07
CA VAL A 270 -13.28 -18.37 22.36
C VAL A 270 -13.66 -19.81 22.67
N SER A 271 -13.17 -20.36 23.77
CA SER A 271 -13.75 -21.56 24.37
C SER A 271 -15.09 -21.18 25.00
N SER A 272 -16.17 -21.26 24.24
CA SER A 272 -17.53 -21.17 24.79
C SER A 272 -18.06 -22.60 25.02
N PRO A 273 -18.59 -22.95 26.20
CA PRO A 273 -19.23 -24.25 26.40
C PRO A 273 -20.62 -24.21 25.76
N GLY A 274 -20.76 -24.88 24.61
CA GLY A 274 -22.03 -25.29 24.02
C GLY A 274 -22.92 -24.15 23.50
N ALA A 275 -22.88 -23.92 22.19
CA ALA A 275 -24.01 -23.31 21.49
C ALA A 275 -24.39 -24.22 20.32
N GLU A 276 -25.56 -24.85 20.45
CA GLU A 276 -26.23 -25.54 19.36
C GLU A 276 -26.58 -24.53 18.25
N SER A 277 -26.58 -25.05 17.03
CA SER A 277 -26.80 -24.36 15.75
C SER A 277 -27.97 -23.35 15.77
N SER A 278 -27.68 -22.10 15.40
CA SER A 278 -28.70 -21.10 15.06
C SER A 278 -29.38 -21.43 13.71
N PRO A 279 -30.70 -21.25 13.55
CA PRO A 279 -31.37 -21.30 12.24
C PRO A 279 -31.12 -20.02 11.42
N PRO A 280 -31.39 -20.03 10.10
CA PRO A 280 -30.90 -19.01 9.18
C PRO A 280 -31.54 -17.63 9.43
N ALA A 281 -30.70 -16.60 9.39
CA ALA A 281 -31.05 -15.21 9.61
C ALA A 281 -32.21 -14.75 8.71
N ARG A 282 -33.26 -14.18 9.33
CA ARG A 282 -34.30 -13.41 8.62
C ARG A 282 -33.84 -11.97 8.39
N PRO A 283 -34.28 -11.31 7.31
CA PRO A 283 -33.78 -9.98 6.94
C PRO A 283 -34.19 -8.91 7.96
N LEU A 284 -33.26 -8.02 8.27
CA LEU A 284 -33.51 -6.79 9.03
C LEU A 284 -34.58 -5.95 8.32
N LEU A 285 -35.52 -5.43 9.10
CA LEU A 285 -36.62 -4.57 8.66
C LEU A 285 -36.11 -3.28 7.96
N ASP A 286 -36.94 -2.80 7.04
CA ASP A 286 -36.71 -1.72 6.09
C ASP A 286 -35.93 -0.51 6.62
N VAL A 287 -34.84 -0.19 5.91
CA VAL A 287 -34.14 1.10 5.97
C VAL A 287 -35.11 2.21 5.54
N PRO A 288 -35.21 3.34 6.26
CA PRO A 288 -35.98 4.48 5.77
C PRO A 288 -35.44 4.96 4.42
N ARG A 289 -36.31 4.94 3.39
CA ARG A 289 -35.98 5.41 2.05
C ARG A 289 -35.63 6.89 2.09
N LEU A 290 -34.34 7.21 2.00
CA LEU A 290 -33.87 8.54 1.59
C LEU A 290 -34.21 8.73 0.12
N ASN A 291 -35.20 9.59 -0.15
CA ASN A 291 -35.51 10.03 -1.51
C ASN A 291 -34.31 10.83 -2.05
N THR A 292 -33.46 10.19 -2.84
CA THR A 292 -32.42 10.85 -3.62
C THR A 292 -33.07 11.65 -4.75
N PHE A 293 -33.16 12.96 -4.57
CA PHE A 293 -33.35 13.90 -5.67
C PHE A 293 -32.03 13.97 -6.46
N LYS A 294 -32.01 13.50 -7.71
CA LYS A 294 -30.88 13.68 -8.62
C LYS A 294 -31.04 15.00 -9.37
N PRO A 295 -30.10 15.96 -9.28
CA PRO A 295 -29.92 16.94 -10.32
C PRO A 295 -29.00 16.36 -11.41
N HIS A 296 -29.49 16.42 -12.63
CA HIS A 296 -28.72 16.21 -13.85
C HIS A 296 -27.65 17.32 -13.99
N HIS A 297 -26.56 16.95 -14.66
CA HIS A 297 -25.43 17.76 -15.15
C HIS A 297 -24.21 17.85 -14.22
N GLY A 298 -23.13 17.23 -14.71
CA GLY A 298 -21.83 17.19 -14.06
C GLY A 298 -21.07 18.49 -14.21
N VAL A 299 -20.46 18.91 -13.10
CA VAL A 299 -19.24 19.71 -13.03
C VAL A 299 -18.49 19.24 -11.79
N TRP A 300 -17.23 18.84 -11.96
CA TRP A 300 -16.30 18.60 -10.86
C TRP A 300 -15.90 19.95 -10.26
N LEU A 301 -16.23 20.19 -8.99
CA LEU A 301 -15.72 21.34 -8.24
C LEU A 301 -14.97 20.86 -7.00
N SER A 302 -13.67 21.14 -7.00
CA SER A 302 -12.72 20.99 -5.91
C SER A 302 -13.17 21.81 -4.69
N ILE A 303 -13.47 21.16 -3.57
CA ILE A 303 -13.72 21.83 -2.29
C ILE A 303 -12.37 22.00 -1.57
N ARG A 304 -11.86 23.23 -1.59
CA ARG A 304 -10.80 23.71 -0.67
C ARG A 304 -11.47 24.12 0.64
N CYS A 305 -11.06 23.54 1.77
CA CYS A 305 -11.38 24.07 3.09
C CYS A 305 -10.59 25.36 3.34
N VAL A 306 -11.28 26.46 3.60
CA VAL A 306 -10.71 27.67 4.20
C VAL A 306 -11.19 27.69 5.65
N LEU A 307 -10.24 27.62 6.58
CA LEU A 307 -10.44 27.96 7.99
C LEU A 307 -10.59 29.49 8.06
N SER A 308 -11.56 29.95 8.83
CA SER A 308 -11.64 31.35 9.26
C SER A 308 -11.97 31.37 10.75
N GLU A 309 -11.30 32.30 11.41
CA GLU A 309 -11.09 32.51 12.86
C GLU A 309 -12.37 32.60 13.70
#